data_AF-A0A094A8R0-F1
#
_entry.id   AF-A0A094A8R0-F1
#
_cell.length_a   1.000
_cell.length_b   1.000
_cell.length_c   1.000
_cell.angle_alpha   90.00
_cell.angle_beta   90.00
_cell.angle_gamma   90.00
#
_symmetry.space_group_name_H-M   'P 1'
#
loop_
_entity.id
_entity.type
_entity.pdbx_description
1 polymer ?
#
loop_
_entity_poly.entity_id
_entity_poly.type
_entity_poly.pdbx_seq_one_letter_code
_entity_poly.pdbx_strand_id
1 'polypeptide(L)'
;MSRRPPKLPVQQLIILATCRFAEPIASTSVFPYLPEMIESFGVKKAEVAKWAGITSAVFSLSQCMTAIVWGRASDMFGRKPVILWGLTSTMIMSILWGFSTSLTWAIIVRALSGGGNGNVGIIRTMVAEMVPEKSLQPRAFSVMPLVWSFGSILGPAFGGFFASPAVNLPGLFGNNKLFTKFPFALPNLIASIFFTVGIVVGFLFLQETLETRKNKPDYGIYIGQRLVRCVKARKTRRNRDYDDDELGAALLNNTHSRSNSHSSSKPFDTTWQTPKTPRVAGPSVWEVFNKQSNLNLLAYATLALHSMAMDQLLPIFMHHPQQVPDSSNTQLPFKFSGGFGISSSRIGTIFTAYGICSGIVQFFIFPPVVRRFGVLRCYRVCAVIIPSVMFVTPYTALIQNPIRQQLAMFSLMVVKAFSGIFMFPCSTIMLTNSAASLRLLGTLNGVATSVSAIGRAAGPFFAGAAFSWGLERGYVIVAWWMLGFIAILGAIPIFMLVEMEGFNRGSDDEDESDEEELLTPDDGGDDDSGTIIAGDEVLYETSEDEEAIDTVEQPLAGTPHRLGVPRVPIQRRMSSPVGIRGNSIGPGERGRRLSTGLGYSNFGRGTGGTTFG
;
A
#
# COMPACT_ATOMS: atom_id res chain seq x y z
N MET A 1 -19.68 30.17 10.28
CA MET A 1 -19.10 28.97 10.92
C MET A 1 -17.82 28.59 10.21
N SER A 2 -16.66 28.65 10.89
CA SER A 2 -15.46 27.98 10.38
C SER A 2 -15.71 26.46 10.35
N ARG A 3 -15.33 25.80 9.25
CA ARG A 3 -15.27 24.34 9.20
C ARG A 3 -13.99 23.92 9.88
N ARG A 4 -14.09 23.24 11.03
CA ARG A 4 -12.95 22.60 11.69
C ARG A 4 -12.18 21.75 10.66
N PRO A 5 -10.83 21.80 10.63
CA PRO A 5 -10.05 21.09 9.64
C PRO A 5 -10.37 19.58 9.67
N PRO A 6 -10.44 18.92 8.50
CA PRO A 6 -10.83 17.52 8.44
C PRO A 6 -9.80 16.65 9.17
N LYS A 7 -10.28 15.74 10.02
CA LYS A 7 -9.42 14.84 10.80
C LYS A 7 -9.53 13.42 10.29
N LEU A 8 -8.37 12.75 10.16
CA LEU A 8 -8.30 11.33 9.79
C LEU A 8 -9.13 10.47 10.76
N PRO A 9 -9.86 9.44 10.28
CA PRO A 9 -10.61 8.51 11.13
C PRO A 9 -9.66 7.45 11.74
N VAL A 10 -8.63 7.92 12.47
CA VAL A 10 -7.49 7.12 12.96
C VAL A 10 -7.95 5.86 13.69
N GLN A 11 -8.98 5.93 14.53
CA GLN A 11 -9.52 4.76 15.23
C GLN A 11 -10.01 3.66 14.26
N GLN A 12 -10.74 4.02 13.19
CA GLN A 12 -11.22 3.04 12.21
C GLN A 12 -10.08 2.51 11.34
N LEU A 13 -9.08 3.34 11.01
CA LEU A 13 -7.87 2.89 10.30
C LEU A 13 -7.05 1.89 11.15
N ILE A 14 -6.92 2.10 12.47
CA ILE A 14 -6.27 1.17 13.40
C ILE A 14 -7.06 -0.13 13.58
N ILE A 15 -8.39 -0.06 13.62
CA ILE A 15 -9.26 -1.26 13.64
C ILE A 15 -9.06 -2.07 12.35
N LEU A 16 -9.11 -1.41 11.20
CA LEU A 16 -8.95 -2.04 9.88
C LEU A 16 -7.53 -2.62 9.68
N ALA A 17 -6.51 -1.94 10.22
CA ALA A 17 -5.14 -2.45 10.30
C ALA A 17 -5.04 -3.72 11.18
N THR A 18 -5.64 -3.70 12.38
CA THR A 18 -5.72 -4.86 13.28
C THR A 18 -6.41 -6.06 12.61
N CYS A 19 -7.54 -5.83 11.92
CA CYS A 19 -8.24 -6.86 11.16
C CYS A 19 -7.35 -7.49 10.07
N ARG A 20 -6.53 -6.67 9.40
CA ARG A 20 -5.64 -7.10 8.30
C ARG A 20 -4.36 -7.80 8.79
N PHE A 21 -3.87 -7.48 9.99
CA PHE A 21 -2.52 -7.85 10.46
C PHE A 21 -2.20 -9.36 10.46
N ALA A 22 -3.19 -10.23 10.69
CA ALA A 22 -2.99 -11.68 10.67
C ALA A 22 -2.65 -12.24 9.27
N GLU A 23 -3.15 -11.61 8.20
CA GLU A 23 -3.02 -12.07 6.81
C GLU A 23 -1.57 -12.10 6.29
N PRO A 24 -0.76 -11.01 6.39
CA PRO A 24 0.66 -11.04 5.99
C PRO A 24 1.51 -11.98 6.86
N ILE A 25 1.23 -12.09 8.16
CA ILE A 25 1.92 -13.05 9.05
C ILE A 25 1.69 -14.46 8.55
N ALA A 26 0.43 -14.89 8.41
CA ALA A 26 0.10 -16.24 7.94
C ALA A 26 0.71 -16.52 6.56
N SER A 27 0.56 -15.58 5.61
CA SER A 27 1.04 -15.72 4.22
C SER A 27 2.55 -15.91 4.11
N THR A 28 3.33 -15.16 4.91
CA THR A 28 4.81 -15.21 4.86
C THR A 28 5.42 -16.22 5.84
N SER A 29 4.67 -16.65 6.86
CA SER A 29 5.10 -17.70 7.80
C SER A 29 5.39 -19.04 7.16
N VAL A 30 4.89 -19.28 5.95
CA VAL A 30 5.08 -20.58 5.28
C VAL A 30 6.50 -20.75 4.72
N PHE A 31 7.20 -19.67 4.35
CA PHE A 31 8.48 -19.76 3.62
C PHE A 31 9.56 -20.63 4.33
N PRO A 32 9.81 -20.52 5.64
CA PRO A 32 10.84 -21.32 6.32
C PRO A 32 10.59 -22.83 6.35
N TYR A 33 9.32 -23.26 6.36
CA TYR A 33 8.94 -24.67 6.51
C TYR A 33 8.36 -25.31 5.24
N LEU A 34 8.02 -24.51 4.22
CA LEU A 34 7.59 -25.00 2.90
C LEU A 34 8.54 -26.03 2.25
N PRO A 35 9.89 -25.95 2.36
CA PRO A 35 10.78 -26.93 1.75
C PRO A 35 10.63 -28.32 2.39
N GLU A 36 10.78 -28.39 3.72
CA GLU A 36 10.67 -29.61 4.54
C GLU A 36 9.25 -30.21 4.43
N MET A 37 8.24 -29.36 4.35
CA MET A 37 6.84 -29.75 4.14
C MET A 37 6.59 -30.40 2.78
N ILE A 38 7.13 -29.86 1.69
CA ILE A 38 6.99 -30.46 0.36
C ILE A 38 7.81 -31.74 0.24
N GLU A 39 9.00 -31.81 0.83
CA GLU A 39 9.76 -33.06 0.93
C GLU A 39 9.00 -34.14 1.71
N SER A 40 8.31 -33.77 2.81
CA SER A 40 7.48 -34.70 3.59
C SER A 40 6.31 -35.33 2.81
N PHE A 41 5.92 -34.75 1.67
CA PHE A 41 4.93 -35.33 0.76
C PHE A 41 5.53 -36.33 -0.25
N GLY A 42 6.81 -36.71 -0.11
CA GLY A 42 7.50 -37.66 -1.00
C GLY A 42 8.06 -37.04 -2.28
N VAL A 43 8.16 -35.70 -2.35
CA VAL A 43 8.69 -34.98 -3.51
C VAL A 43 10.22 -35.06 -3.52
N LYS A 44 10.80 -35.39 -4.69
CA LYS A 44 12.27 -35.40 -4.89
C LYS A 44 12.88 -34.04 -4.55
N LYS A 45 14.00 -34.01 -3.82
CA LYS A 45 14.72 -32.79 -3.39
C LYS A 45 14.99 -31.78 -4.53
N ALA A 46 15.21 -32.25 -5.76
CA ALA A 46 15.37 -31.38 -6.93
C ALA A 46 14.09 -30.66 -7.35
N GLU A 47 12.91 -31.30 -7.21
CA GLU A 47 11.62 -30.74 -7.62
C GLU A 47 10.93 -29.87 -6.54
N VAL A 48 11.45 -29.85 -5.30
CA VAL A 48 10.88 -29.05 -4.19
C VAL A 48 10.69 -27.58 -4.58
N ALA A 49 11.65 -26.99 -5.31
CA ALA A 49 11.56 -25.60 -5.78
C ALA A 49 10.40 -25.36 -6.75
N LYS A 50 10.28 -26.19 -7.80
CA LYS A 50 9.16 -26.22 -8.75
C LYS A 50 7.81 -26.35 -8.04
N TRP A 51 7.67 -27.31 -7.12
CA TRP A 51 6.39 -27.54 -6.44
C TRP A 51 6.04 -26.44 -5.42
N ALA A 52 7.01 -25.82 -4.75
CA ALA A 52 6.81 -24.62 -3.95
C ALA A 52 6.33 -23.45 -4.83
N GLY A 53 6.96 -23.25 -5.99
CA GLY A 53 6.58 -22.25 -6.99
C GLY A 53 5.13 -22.38 -7.44
N ILE A 54 4.72 -23.59 -7.84
CA ILE A 54 3.34 -23.92 -8.20
C ILE A 54 2.38 -23.61 -7.03
N THR A 55 2.75 -24.01 -5.81
CA THR A 55 1.92 -23.85 -4.59
C THR A 55 1.61 -22.38 -4.27
N SER A 56 2.57 -21.46 -4.47
CA SER A 56 2.36 -20.01 -4.26
C SER A 56 1.75 -19.32 -5.48
N ALA A 57 2.02 -19.82 -6.69
CA ALA A 57 1.39 -19.34 -7.91
C ALA A 57 -0.11 -19.62 -7.95
N VAL A 58 -0.53 -20.82 -7.55
CA VAL A 58 -1.95 -21.22 -7.44
C VAL A 58 -2.71 -20.31 -6.48
N PHE A 59 -2.15 -20.02 -5.30
CA PHE A 59 -2.75 -19.06 -4.36
C PHE A 59 -2.98 -17.69 -5.01
N SER A 60 -1.94 -17.14 -5.66
CA SER A 60 -1.98 -15.80 -6.26
C SER A 60 -2.91 -15.73 -7.49
N LEU A 61 -2.97 -16.81 -8.28
CA LEU A 61 -3.85 -16.95 -9.44
C LEU A 61 -5.33 -17.06 -9.01
N SER A 62 -5.64 -17.91 -8.02
CA SER A 62 -6.99 -18.02 -7.47
C SER A 62 -7.46 -16.70 -6.86
N GLN A 63 -6.60 -15.98 -6.13
CA GLN A 63 -6.90 -14.62 -5.65
C GLN A 63 -7.19 -13.65 -6.81
N CYS A 64 -6.41 -13.70 -7.90
CA CYS A 64 -6.65 -12.85 -9.07
C CYS A 64 -8.00 -13.16 -9.75
N MET A 65 -8.39 -14.43 -9.83
CA MET A 65 -9.66 -14.85 -10.42
C MET A 65 -10.89 -14.45 -9.58
N THR A 66 -10.82 -14.57 -8.24
CA THR A 66 -11.96 -14.24 -7.37
C THR A 66 -12.05 -12.78 -6.96
N ALA A 67 -11.00 -11.96 -7.17
CA ALA A 67 -10.98 -10.54 -6.78
C ALA A 67 -12.19 -9.73 -7.30
N ILE A 68 -12.61 -9.97 -8.55
CA ILE A 68 -13.78 -9.28 -9.15
C ILE A 68 -15.10 -9.74 -8.49
N VAL A 69 -15.19 -11.03 -8.13
CA VAL A 69 -16.35 -11.61 -7.45
C VAL A 69 -16.48 -11.04 -6.04
N TRP A 70 -15.37 -10.96 -5.29
CA TRP A 70 -15.34 -10.37 -3.96
C TRP A 70 -15.59 -8.87 -3.95
N GLY A 71 -15.11 -8.13 -4.96
CA GLY A 71 -15.47 -6.73 -5.17
C GLY A 71 -16.99 -6.55 -5.26
N ARG A 72 -17.63 -7.22 -6.22
CA ARG A 72 -19.10 -7.20 -6.40
C ARG A 72 -19.86 -7.68 -5.17
N ALA A 73 -19.37 -8.71 -4.48
CA ALA A 73 -19.96 -9.18 -3.23
C ALA A 73 -19.96 -8.08 -2.16
N SER A 74 -18.87 -7.31 -2.03
CA SER A 74 -18.79 -6.21 -1.09
C SER A 74 -19.71 -5.02 -1.43
N ASP A 75 -19.96 -4.75 -2.73
CA ASP A 75 -20.94 -3.74 -3.16
C ASP A 75 -22.39 -4.14 -2.82
N MET A 76 -22.68 -5.44 -2.78
CA MET A 76 -24.03 -5.98 -2.58
C MET A 76 -24.34 -6.28 -1.09
N PHE A 77 -23.37 -6.82 -0.36
CA PHE A 77 -23.51 -7.25 1.03
C PHE A 77 -22.98 -6.23 2.06
N GLY A 78 -22.03 -5.36 1.69
CA GLY A 78 -21.32 -4.44 2.59
C GLY A 78 -19.81 -4.72 2.63
N ARG A 79 -18.98 -3.71 2.95
CA ARG A 79 -17.52 -3.90 3.11
C ARG A 79 -17.21 -4.73 4.35
N LYS A 80 -17.85 -4.40 5.48
CA LYS A 80 -17.61 -5.04 6.78
C LYS A 80 -17.88 -6.55 6.77
N PRO A 81 -19.07 -7.05 6.37
CA PRO A 81 -19.33 -8.50 6.42
C PRO A 81 -18.40 -9.26 5.48
N VAL A 82 -18.09 -8.74 4.29
CA VAL A 82 -17.25 -9.47 3.33
C VAL A 82 -15.79 -9.56 3.79
N ILE A 83 -15.24 -8.53 4.45
CA ILE A 83 -13.92 -8.61 5.11
C ILE A 83 -13.93 -9.68 6.22
N LEU A 84 -14.98 -9.74 7.05
CA LEU A 84 -15.08 -10.76 8.11
C LEU A 84 -15.20 -12.19 7.54
N TRP A 85 -15.93 -12.38 6.44
CA TRP A 85 -15.99 -13.66 5.72
C TRP A 85 -14.63 -14.04 5.11
N GLY A 86 -13.92 -13.11 4.48
CA GLY A 86 -12.59 -13.37 3.90
C GLY A 86 -11.53 -13.70 4.96
N LEU A 87 -11.53 -13.00 6.10
CA LEU A 87 -10.68 -13.35 7.25
C LEU A 87 -11.02 -14.72 7.84
N THR A 88 -12.31 -15.04 7.99
CA THR A 88 -12.77 -16.35 8.49
C THR A 88 -12.38 -17.49 7.55
N SER A 89 -12.53 -17.27 6.23
CA SER A 89 -12.09 -18.21 5.20
C SER A 89 -10.58 -18.45 5.25
N THR A 90 -9.78 -17.37 5.31
CA THR A 90 -8.32 -17.44 5.40
C THR A 90 -7.85 -18.17 6.67
N MET A 91 -8.52 -17.93 7.80
CA MET A 91 -8.26 -18.60 9.07
C MET A 91 -8.48 -20.13 8.97
N ILE A 92 -9.63 -20.56 8.43
CA ILE A 92 -9.94 -21.98 8.26
C ILE A 92 -8.94 -22.64 7.30
N MET A 93 -8.61 -21.98 6.19
CA MET A 93 -7.66 -22.53 5.20
C MET A 93 -6.22 -22.58 5.73
N SER A 94 -5.79 -21.65 6.59
CA SER A 94 -4.50 -21.75 7.29
C SER A 94 -4.46 -22.98 8.22
N ILE A 95 -5.52 -23.23 8.99
CA ILE A 95 -5.61 -24.45 9.83
C ILE A 95 -5.55 -25.71 8.95
N LEU A 96 -6.34 -25.79 7.88
CA LEU A 96 -6.34 -26.94 6.96
C LEU A 96 -4.98 -27.15 6.25
N TRP A 97 -4.23 -26.08 6.02
CA TRP A 97 -2.87 -26.14 5.47
C TRP A 97 -1.90 -26.78 6.48
N GLY A 98 -1.96 -26.38 7.75
CA GLY A 98 -1.14 -26.96 8.82
C GLY A 98 -1.38 -28.46 9.08
N PHE A 99 -2.56 -28.97 8.73
CA PHE A 99 -2.92 -30.40 8.80
C PHE A 99 -2.75 -31.15 7.46
N SER A 100 -2.12 -30.56 6.44
CA SER A 100 -1.96 -31.22 5.14
C SER A 100 -0.85 -32.29 5.14
N THR A 101 -1.14 -33.43 4.52
CA THR A 101 -0.28 -34.63 4.44
C THR A 101 0.00 -35.10 3.01
N SER A 102 -0.44 -34.32 2.01
CA SER A 102 -0.33 -34.65 0.59
C SER A 102 -0.23 -33.38 -0.24
N LEU A 103 0.64 -33.40 -1.24
CA LEU A 103 0.88 -32.30 -2.18
C LEU A 103 -0.41 -31.83 -2.86
N THR A 104 -1.29 -32.75 -3.29
CA THR A 104 -2.56 -32.42 -3.94
C THR A 104 -3.49 -31.68 -2.98
N TRP A 105 -3.59 -32.12 -1.73
CA TRP A 105 -4.41 -31.45 -0.71
C TRP A 105 -3.83 -30.07 -0.35
N ALA A 106 -2.51 -29.96 -0.22
CA ALA A 106 -1.82 -28.69 0.00
C ALA A 106 -2.11 -27.67 -1.13
N ILE A 107 -2.06 -28.09 -2.40
CA ILE A 107 -2.39 -27.26 -3.56
C ILE A 107 -3.88 -26.85 -3.56
N ILE A 108 -4.80 -27.77 -3.25
CA ILE A 108 -6.24 -27.47 -3.12
C ILE A 108 -6.48 -26.42 -2.03
N VAL A 109 -5.90 -26.60 -0.84
CA VAL A 109 -6.04 -25.63 0.27
C VAL A 109 -5.46 -24.26 -0.10
N ARG A 110 -4.39 -24.18 -0.92
CA ARG A 110 -3.89 -22.89 -1.44
C ARG A 110 -4.82 -22.26 -2.46
N ALA A 111 -5.42 -23.03 -3.36
CA ALA A 111 -6.42 -22.53 -4.31
C ALA A 111 -7.64 -21.96 -3.56
N LEU A 112 -8.12 -22.65 -2.52
CA LEU A 112 -9.21 -22.20 -1.66
C LEU A 112 -8.82 -21.00 -0.80
N SER A 113 -7.60 -20.97 -0.24
CA SER A 113 -7.08 -19.84 0.56
C SER A 113 -6.95 -18.56 -0.27
N GLY A 114 -6.37 -18.65 -1.47
CA GLY A 114 -6.28 -17.53 -2.40
C GLY A 114 -7.66 -17.11 -2.91
N GLY A 115 -8.48 -18.09 -3.32
CA GLY A 115 -9.84 -17.86 -3.78
C GLY A 115 -10.75 -17.22 -2.74
N GLY A 116 -10.58 -17.55 -1.46
CA GLY A 116 -11.32 -16.98 -0.32
C GLY A 116 -10.85 -15.59 0.11
N ASN A 117 -9.65 -15.15 -0.29
CA ASN A 117 -9.05 -13.90 0.17
C ASN A 117 -9.20 -12.76 -0.85
N GLY A 118 -10.38 -12.13 -0.86
CA GLY A 118 -10.64 -10.86 -1.55
C GLY A 118 -10.30 -9.60 -0.74
N ASN A 119 -9.78 -9.73 0.49
CA ASN A 119 -9.72 -8.64 1.47
C ASN A 119 -8.96 -7.41 0.96
N VAL A 120 -7.84 -7.60 0.27
CA VAL A 120 -6.92 -6.52 -0.10
C VAL A 120 -7.59 -5.42 -0.92
N GLY A 121 -8.50 -5.78 -1.85
CA GLY A 121 -9.25 -4.82 -2.65
C GLY A 121 -10.31 -4.09 -1.83
N ILE A 122 -11.13 -4.85 -1.08
CA ILE A 122 -12.24 -4.32 -0.28
C ILE A 122 -11.73 -3.35 0.79
N ILE A 123 -10.60 -3.66 1.44
CA ILE A 123 -9.95 -2.79 2.42
C ILE A 123 -9.51 -1.46 1.80
N ARG A 124 -9.02 -1.45 0.55
CA ARG A 124 -8.66 -0.21 -0.15
C ARG A 124 -9.90 0.63 -0.48
N THR A 125 -10.99 0.01 -0.92
CA THR A 125 -12.28 0.70 -1.12
C THR A 125 -12.82 1.28 0.19
N MET A 126 -12.73 0.51 1.28
CA MET A 126 -13.16 0.93 2.61
C MET A 126 -12.37 2.14 3.13
N VAL A 127 -11.05 2.20 2.90
CA VAL A 127 -10.23 3.38 3.21
C VAL A 127 -10.66 4.61 2.40
N ALA A 128 -10.96 4.44 1.10
CA ALA A 128 -11.48 5.54 0.27
C ALA A 128 -12.85 6.04 0.75
N GLU A 129 -13.74 5.15 1.16
CA GLU A 129 -15.07 5.50 1.69
C GLU A 129 -15.01 6.12 3.10
N MET A 130 -14.03 5.74 3.92
CA MET A 130 -13.75 6.37 5.23
C MET A 130 -13.15 7.77 5.12
N VAL A 131 -12.38 8.04 4.06
CA VAL A 131 -11.63 9.29 3.88
C VAL A 131 -12.07 9.98 2.58
N PRO A 132 -13.25 10.61 2.55
CA PRO A 132 -13.72 11.37 1.38
C PRO A 132 -12.89 12.65 1.15
N GLU A 133 -12.23 13.14 2.19
CA GLU A 133 -11.37 14.31 2.18
C GLU A 133 -10.08 14.01 1.42
N LYS A 134 -9.97 14.60 0.22
CA LYS A 134 -8.96 14.25 -0.77
C LYS A 134 -7.54 14.37 -0.23
N SER A 135 -7.21 15.47 0.45
CA SER A 135 -5.87 15.74 1.02
C SER A 135 -5.41 14.67 2.00
N LEU A 136 -6.33 14.01 2.70
CA LEU A 136 -6.03 13.00 3.71
C LEU A 136 -5.87 11.58 3.13
N GLN A 137 -6.29 11.34 1.89
CA GLN A 137 -6.24 10.00 1.28
C GLN A 137 -4.81 9.43 1.15
N PRO A 138 -3.76 10.18 0.76
CA PRO A 138 -2.38 9.66 0.71
C PRO A 138 -1.91 9.12 2.06
N ARG A 139 -2.15 9.89 3.14
CA ARG A 139 -1.85 9.49 4.53
C ARG A 139 -2.64 8.25 4.96
N ALA A 140 -3.90 8.11 4.52
CA ALA A 140 -4.73 6.94 4.85
C ALA A 140 -4.34 5.67 4.06
N PHE A 141 -4.00 5.80 2.77
CA PHE A 141 -3.63 4.66 1.93
C PHE A 141 -2.25 4.06 2.29
N SER A 142 -1.32 4.85 2.83
CA SER A 142 0.02 4.38 3.23
C SER A 142 0.01 3.40 4.41
N VAL A 143 -1.04 3.41 5.25
CA VAL A 143 -1.21 2.50 6.39
C VAL A 143 -1.26 1.03 5.95
N MET A 144 -1.89 0.72 4.82
CA MET A 144 -2.12 -0.67 4.40
C MET A 144 -0.84 -1.39 3.91
N PRO A 145 0.07 -0.74 3.16
CA PRO A 145 1.44 -1.22 2.95
C PRO A 145 2.22 -1.42 4.26
N LEU A 146 2.15 -0.50 5.22
CA LEU A 146 2.90 -0.61 6.48
C LEU A 146 2.49 -1.84 7.31
N VAL A 147 1.18 -2.14 7.37
CA VAL A 147 0.66 -3.38 8.00
C VAL A 147 1.17 -4.63 7.29
N TRP A 148 1.26 -4.61 5.94
CA TRP A 148 1.85 -5.71 5.18
C TRP A 148 3.34 -5.88 5.49
N SER A 149 4.12 -4.79 5.46
CA SER A 149 5.56 -4.82 5.79
C SER A 149 5.79 -5.41 7.17
N PHE A 150 5.11 -4.89 8.20
CA PHE A 150 5.27 -5.36 9.58
C PHE A 150 4.89 -6.83 9.77
N GLY A 151 3.78 -7.28 9.15
CA GLY A 151 3.41 -8.69 9.17
C GLY A 151 4.37 -9.60 8.38
N SER A 152 4.95 -9.12 7.27
CA SER A 152 5.94 -9.84 6.47
C SER A 152 7.30 -9.99 7.15
N ILE A 153 7.59 -9.10 8.11
CA ILE A 153 8.77 -9.16 8.98
C ILE A 153 8.58 -10.23 10.07
N LEU A 154 7.39 -10.29 10.68
CA LEU A 154 7.09 -11.21 11.78
C LEU A 154 6.74 -12.64 11.32
N GLY A 155 6.11 -12.79 10.14
CA GLY A 155 5.64 -14.08 9.64
C GLY A 155 6.71 -15.16 9.57
N PRO A 156 7.84 -14.95 8.86
CA PRO A 156 8.89 -15.97 8.73
C PRO A 156 9.53 -16.34 10.08
N ALA A 157 9.75 -15.35 10.96
CA ALA A 157 10.25 -15.59 12.31
C ALA A 157 9.34 -16.58 13.08
N PHE A 158 8.06 -16.25 13.10
CA PHE A 158 7.00 -17.02 13.74
C PHE A 158 6.82 -18.43 13.14
N GLY A 159 6.75 -18.53 11.81
CA GLY A 159 6.51 -19.79 11.12
C GLY A 159 7.65 -20.79 11.26
N GLY A 160 8.90 -20.31 11.20
CA GLY A 160 10.08 -21.17 11.34
C GLY A 160 10.38 -21.59 12.79
N PHE A 161 10.09 -20.75 13.78
CA PHE A 161 10.27 -21.10 15.20
C PHE A 161 9.27 -22.15 15.68
N PHE A 162 8.00 -22.07 15.25
CA PHE A 162 6.96 -23.01 15.67
C PHE A 162 6.78 -24.25 14.78
N ALA A 163 7.49 -24.33 13.64
CA ALA A 163 7.55 -25.55 12.84
C ALA A 163 8.17 -26.72 13.62
N SER A 164 7.79 -27.96 13.29
CA SER A 164 8.33 -29.20 13.85
C SER A 164 8.49 -29.18 15.39
N PRO A 165 7.44 -28.79 16.17
CA PRO A 165 7.59 -28.41 17.57
C PRO A 165 7.86 -29.60 18.51
N ALA A 166 7.54 -30.84 18.10
CA ALA A 166 7.95 -32.03 18.83
C ALA A 166 9.48 -32.21 18.86
N VAL A 167 10.19 -31.66 17.86
CA VAL A 167 11.66 -31.65 17.78
C VAL A 167 12.26 -30.38 18.40
N ASN A 168 11.65 -29.22 18.13
CA ASN A 168 12.17 -27.92 18.57
C ASN A 168 11.84 -27.55 20.02
N LEU A 169 10.73 -28.07 20.56
CA LEU A 169 10.25 -27.80 21.92
C LEU A 169 9.91 -29.13 22.62
N PRO A 170 10.88 -30.08 22.75
CA PRO A 170 10.61 -31.44 23.19
C PRO A 170 10.00 -31.52 24.59
N GLY A 171 10.40 -30.63 25.51
CA GLY A 171 9.85 -30.53 26.86
C GLY A 171 8.38 -30.06 26.95
N LEU A 172 7.82 -29.51 25.87
CA LEU A 172 6.40 -29.10 25.80
C LEU A 172 5.58 -30.00 24.85
N PHE A 173 6.17 -30.50 23.77
CA PHE A 173 5.43 -31.17 22.69
C PHE A 173 6.00 -32.52 22.24
N GLY A 174 7.13 -32.98 22.77
CA GLY A 174 7.82 -34.20 22.30
C GLY A 174 6.95 -35.47 22.33
N ASN A 175 6.13 -35.62 23.37
CA ASN A 175 5.22 -36.77 23.52
C ASN A 175 3.86 -36.60 22.80
N ASN A 176 3.61 -35.47 22.11
CA ASN A 176 2.30 -35.17 21.54
C ASN A 176 2.13 -35.78 20.14
N LYS A 177 1.37 -36.89 20.07
CA LYS A 177 1.02 -37.63 18.85
C LYS A 177 0.36 -36.78 17.75
N LEU A 178 -0.22 -35.62 18.07
CA LEU A 178 -0.75 -34.69 17.08
C LEU A 178 0.38 -33.98 16.32
N PHE A 179 1.37 -33.44 17.04
CA PHE A 179 2.44 -32.64 16.44
C PHE A 179 3.58 -33.47 15.85
N THR A 180 3.72 -34.74 16.23
CA THR A 180 4.59 -35.68 15.49
C THR A 180 3.96 -36.11 14.16
N LYS A 181 2.63 -36.22 14.07
CA LYS A 181 1.90 -36.50 12.82
C LYS A 181 1.74 -35.26 11.92
N PHE A 182 1.61 -34.08 12.51
CA PHE A 182 1.39 -32.82 11.81
C PHE A 182 2.38 -31.73 12.29
N PRO A 183 3.67 -31.81 11.89
CA PRO A 183 4.72 -30.90 12.36
C PRO A 183 4.48 -29.42 11.99
N PHE A 184 3.66 -29.13 10.98
CA PHE A 184 3.36 -27.77 10.52
C PHE A 184 2.03 -27.20 11.06
N ALA A 185 1.34 -27.94 11.95
CA ALA A 185 0.05 -27.51 12.50
C ALA A 185 0.19 -26.33 13.48
N LEU A 186 1.20 -26.33 14.36
CA LEU A 186 1.34 -25.34 15.43
C LEU A 186 1.42 -23.87 14.94
N PRO A 187 2.26 -23.47 13.96
CA PRO A 187 2.29 -22.08 13.50
C PRO A 187 0.94 -21.64 12.93
N ASN A 188 0.23 -22.52 12.23
CA ASN A 188 -1.10 -22.23 11.66
C ASN A 188 -2.19 -22.13 12.75
N LEU A 189 -2.12 -22.97 13.79
CA LEU A 189 -3.00 -22.85 14.96
C LEU A 189 -2.78 -21.53 15.71
N ILE A 190 -1.53 -21.12 15.96
CA ILE A 190 -1.27 -19.83 16.61
C ILE A 190 -1.66 -18.66 15.68
N ALA A 191 -1.49 -18.78 14.35
CA ALA A 191 -1.95 -17.77 13.38
C ALA A 191 -3.48 -17.57 13.46
N SER A 192 -4.25 -18.64 13.71
CA SER A 192 -5.70 -18.56 13.89
C SER A 192 -6.13 -17.71 15.09
N ILE A 193 -5.27 -17.55 16.12
CA ILE A 193 -5.53 -16.67 17.26
C ILE A 193 -5.49 -15.21 16.80
N PHE A 194 -4.51 -14.82 15.98
CA PHE A 194 -4.44 -13.47 15.40
C PHE A 194 -5.63 -13.19 14.48
N PHE A 195 -6.05 -14.16 13.66
CA PHE A 195 -7.29 -14.04 12.87
C PHE A 195 -8.52 -13.89 13.77
N THR A 196 -8.64 -14.68 14.83
CA THR A 196 -9.76 -14.60 15.79
C THR A 196 -9.84 -13.20 16.43
N VAL A 197 -8.70 -12.64 16.86
CA VAL A 197 -8.64 -11.26 17.37
C VAL A 197 -9.08 -10.25 16.29
N GLY A 198 -8.57 -10.37 15.07
CA GLY A 198 -8.95 -9.50 13.95
C GLY A 198 -10.44 -9.57 13.59
N ILE A 199 -11.03 -10.77 13.63
CA ILE A 199 -12.46 -11.02 13.36
C ILE A 199 -13.33 -10.44 14.48
N VAL A 200 -12.97 -10.65 15.76
CA VAL A 200 -13.71 -10.12 16.92
C VAL A 200 -13.64 -8.59 16.97
N VAL A 201 -12.44 -8.01 16.78
CA VAL A 201 -12.25 -6.54 16.72
C VAL A 201 -13.01 -5.93 15.54
N GLY A 202 -12.98 -6.58 14.38
CA GLY A 202 -13.74 -6.15 13.20
C GLY A 202 -15.24 -6.22 13.42
N PHE A 203 -15.76 -7.32 13.98
CA PHE A 203 -17.18 -7.47 14.28
C PHE A 203 -17.68 -6.41 15.26
N LEU A 204 -16.95 -6.18 16.36
CA LEU A 204 -17.37 -5.29 17.44
C LEU A 204 -17.17 -3.79 17.17
N PHE A 205 -16.17 -3.40 16.37
CA PHE A 205 -15.75 -2.00 16.28
C PHE A 205 -15.58 -1.43 14.86
N LEU A 206 -15.44 -2.24 13.81
CA LEU A 206 -15.39 -1.74 12.44
C LEU A 206 -16.78 -1.23 12.03
N GLN A 207 -16.82 -0.06 11.38
CA GLN A 207 -18.05 0.54 10.86
C GLN A 207 -18.27 0.16 9.40
N GLU A 208 -19.52 -0.12 9.00
CA GLU A 208 -19.86 -0.28 7.59
C GLU A 208 -19.78 1.06 6.87
N THR A 209 -19.12 1.08 5.72
CA THR A 209 -18.84 2.29 4.92
C THR A 209 -19.74 2.42 3.71
N LEU A 210 -20.32 1.31 3.23
CA LEU A 210 -21.21 1.28 2.06
C LEU A 210 -22.46 2.14 2.30
N GLU A 211 -22.65 3.19 1.49
CA GLU A 211 -23.73 4.18 1.65
C GLU A 211 -25.12 3.55 1.80
N THR A 212 -25.42 2.51 1.03
CA THR A 212 -26.73 1.82 1.01
C THR A 212 -27.03 1.02 2.28
N ARG A 213 -26.04 0.84 3.17
CA ARG A 213 -26.16 0.16 4.46
C ARG A 213 -25.79 1.02 5.66
N LYS A 214 -25.22 2.21 5.46
CA LYS A 214 -24.79 3.15 6.52
C LYS A 214 -25.87 3.47 7.58
N ASN A 215 -27.15 3.44 7.21
CA ASN A 215 -28.28 3.72 8.10
C ASN A 215 -28.96 2.46 8.67
N LYS A 216 -28.39 1.25 8.48
CA LYS A 216 -28.94 0.00 9.02
C LYS A 216 -28.30 -0.33 10.39
N PRO A 217 -29.05 -0.91 11.35
CA PRO A 217 -28.49 -1.25 12.65
C PRO A 217 -27.44 -2.36 12.54
N ASP A 218 -26.24 -2.08 13.05
CA ASP A 218 -25.13 -3.05 13.14
C ASP A 218 -25.10 -3.68 14.54
N TYR A 219 -25.53 -4.95 14.62
CA TYR A 219 -25.56 -5.71 15.87
C TYR A 219 -24.18 -5.86 16.53
N GLY A 220 -23.11 -5.96 15.73
CA GLY A 220 -21.74 -6.08 16.25
C GLY A 220 -21.29 -4.81 16.96
N ILE A 221 -21.55 -3.64 16.35
CA ILE A 221 -21.27 -2.33 16.97
C ILE A 221 -22.10 -2.14 18.24
N TYR A 222 -23.38 -2.53 18.24
CA TYR A 222 -24.23 -2.45 19.43
C TYR A 222 -23.66 -3.28 20.60
N ILE A 223 -23.22 -4.52 20.33
CA ILE A 223 -22.57 -5.39 21.32
C ILE A 223 -21.24 -4.76 21.78
N GLY A 224 -20.40 -4.25 20.86
CA GLY A 224 -19.14 -3.59 21.19
C GLY A 224 -19.32 -2.37 22.09
N GLN A 225 -20.29 -1.50 21.77
CA GLN A 225 -20.64 -0.34 22.60
C GLN A 225 -21.20 -0.73 23.98
N ARG A 226 -21.94 -1.84 24.09
CA ARG A 226 -22.42 -2.37 25.38
C ARG A 226 -21.24 -2.89 26.21
N LEU A 227 -20.33 -3.65 25.61
CA LEU A 227 -19.15 -4.20 26.26
C LEU A 227 -18.21 -3.09 26.76
N VAL A 228 -17.92 -2.07 25.94
CA VAL A 228 -17.14 -0.89 26.34
C VAL A 228 -17.82 -0.11 27.47
N ARG A 229 -19.16 0.03 27.45
CA ARG A 229 -19.91 0.64 28.56
C ARG A 229 -19.78 -0.16 29.86
N CYS A 230 -19.88 -1.49 29.81
CA CYS A 230 -19.67 -2.34 30.98
C CYS A 230 -18.26 -2.21 31.55
N VAL A 231 -17.22 -2.19 30.71
CA VAL A 231 -15.83 -2.03 31.15
C VAL A 231 -15.57 -0.63 31.74
N LYS A 232 -16.07 0.43 31.09
CA LYS A 232 -15.94 1.81 31.62
C LYS A 232 -16.69 1.96 32.95
N ALA A 233 -17.94 1.50 33.06
CA ALA A 233 -18.70 1.54 34.31
C ALA A 233 -17.99 0.79 35.45
N ARG A 234 -17.35 -0.36 35.16
CA ARG A 234 -16.57 -1.11 36.15
C ARG A 234 -15.29 -0.37 36.58
N LYS A 235 -14.64 0.37 35.66
CA LYS A 235 -13.50 1.24 35.99
C LYS A 235 -13.94 2.46 36.81
N THR A 236 -15.03 3.14 36.45
CA THR A 236 -15.60 4.26 37.22
C THR A 236 -16.00 3.82 38.63
N ARG A 237 -16.60 2.63 38.79
CA ARG A 237 -16.94 2.11 40.12
C ARG A 237 -15.69 1.83 40.98
N ARG A 238 -14.64 1.25 40.41
CA ARG A 238 -13.36 1.01 41.12
C ARG A 238 -12.57 2.29 41.43
N ASN A 239 -12.89 3.41 40.77
CA ASN A 239 -12.30 4.71 41.07
C ASN A 239 -13.12 5.51 42.09
N ARG A 240 -14.22 4.94 42.62
CA ARG A 240 -15.10 5.61 43.59
C ARG A 240 -14.90 5.13 45.02
N ASP A 241 -14.29 3.96 45.21
CA ASP A 241 -13.91 3.42 46.54
C ASP A 241 -12.62 4.10 47.11
N TYR A 242 -12.31 5.34 46.70
CA TYR A 242 -11.10 6.10 47.09
C TYR A 242 -11.29 7.62 47.24
N ASP A 243 -12.44 8.18 46.84
CA ASP A 243 -12.72 9.63 46.82
C ASP A 243 -13.99 9.97 47.67
N ASP A 244 -14.25 9.23 48.76
CA ASP A 244 -15.52 9.28 49.49
C ASP A 244 -15.55 10.29 50.68
N ASP A 245 -14.48 11.07 50.88
CA ASP A 245 -14.38 12.09 51.95
C ASP A 245 -14.72 13.54 51.49
N GLU A 246 -14.72 13.86 50.19
CA GLU A 246 -14.84 15.26 49.70
C GLU A 246 -16.13 15.59 48.93
N LEU A 247 -17.11 14.68 48.89
CA LEU A 247 -18.37 14.90 48.13
C LEU A 247 -19.52 15.54 48.94
N GLY A 248 -19.24 16.09 50.12
CA GLY A 248 -20.25 16.74 50.98
C GLY A 248 -20.67 18.15 50.55
N ALA A 249 -19.82 18.89 49.82
CA ALA A 249 -19.95 20.34 49.65
C ALA A 249 -20.75 20.82 48.42
N ALA A 250 -21.00 19.98 47.42
CA ALA A 250 -21.46 20.42 46.09
C ALA A 250 -22.98 20.47 45.89
N LEU A 251 -23.80 20.08 46.88
CA LEU A 251 -25.24 19.82 46.71
C LEU A 251 -26.19 21.03 46.91
N LEU A 252 -25.68 22.26 46.90
CA LEU A 252 -26.47 23.47 47.26
C LEU A 252 -26.71 24.51 46.16
N ASN A 253 -26.11 24.39 44.96
CA ASN A 253 -26.26 25.39 43.89
C ASN A 253 -26.77 24.81 42.56
N ASN A 254 -28.10 24.59 42.48
CA ASN A 254 -28.94 25.16 41.42
C ASN A 254 -30.42 24.78 41.59
N THR A 255 -31.17 25.61 42.30
CA THR A 255 -32.64 25.57 42.34
C THR A 255 -33.17 26.94 41.92
N HIS A 256 -33.70 27.10 40.70
CA HIS A 256 -34.81 28.01 40.35
C HIS A 256 -35.15 28.00 38.85
N SER A 257 -36.26 28.68 38.49
CA SER A 257 -36.82 28.88 37.13
C SER A 257 -37.33 27.62 36.40
N ARG A 258 -38.61 27.30 36.63
CA ARG A 258 -39.41 26.29 35.91
C ARG A 258 -40.54 27.00 35.16
N SER A 259 -40.29 27.49 33.95
CA SER A 259 -41.28 28.22 33.14
C SER A 259 -41.99 27.31 32.14
N ASN A 260 -43.31 27.12 32.34
CA ASN A 260 -44.17 26.45 31.37
C ASN A 260 -44.48 27.39 30.19
N SER A 261 -44.30 26.93 28.96
CA SER A 261 -44.99 27.49 27.79
C SER A 261 -45.39 26.37 26.82
N HIS A 262 -46.68 26.02 26.82
CA HIS A 262 -47.26 25.21 25.75
C HIS A 262 -47.50 26.10 24.53
N SER A 263 -46.91 25.78 23.39
CA SER A 263 -47.32 26.30 22.08
C SER A 263 -47.48 25.16 21.09
N SER A 264 -48.70 24.98 20.60
CA SER A 264 -49.10 23.85 19.76
C SER A 264 -48.90 24.16 18.26
N SER A 265 -47.65 24.25 17.83
CA SER A 265 -47.32 24.29 16.39
C SER A 265 -47.38 22.88 15.78
N LYS A 266 -48.25 22.69 14.78
CA LYS A 266 -48.32 21.45 13.97
C LYS A 266 -46.97 21.21 13.27
N PRO A 267 -46.51 19.95 13.11
CA PRO A 267 -45.35 19.66 12.27
C PRO A 267 -45.69 20.03 10.82
N PHE A 268 -45.05 21.09 10.32
CA PHE A 268 -45.17 21.49 8.92
C PHE A 268 -44.20 20.64 8.10
N ASP A 269 -44.74 19.73 7.27
CA ASP A 269 -44.00 18.75 6.45
C ASP A 269 -43.18 19.43 5.34
N THR A 270 -42.13 20.15 5.75
CA THR A 270 -41.12 20.66 4.84
C THR A 270 -40.24 19.48 4.44
N THR A 271 -40.64 18.81 3.37
CA THR A 271 -39.83 17.76 2.73
C THR A 271 -38.61 18.43 2.10
N TRP A 272 -37.62 18.77 2.93
CA TRP A 272 -36.29 19.18 2.52
C TRP A 272 -35.63 17.99 1.81
N GLN A 273 -35.91 17.87 0.52
CA GLN A 273 -35.12 17.06 -0.38
C GLN A 273 -33.71 17.64 -0.34
N THR A 274 -32.83 17.01 0.43
CA THR A 274 -31.40 17.31 0.41
C THR A 274 -30.97 17.30 -1.06
N PRO A 275 -30.34 18.38 -1.57
CA PRO A 275 -29.97 18.44 -2.97
C PRO A 275 -29.20 17.18 -3.35
N LYS A 276 -29.76 16.38 -4.26
CA LYS A 276 -29.13 15.16 -4.75
C LYS A 276 -27.87 15.59 -5.49
N THR A 277 -26.76 15.65 -4.77
CA THR A 277 -25.45 15.99 -5.31
C THR A 277 -25.24 15.13 -6.55
N PRO A 278 -25.00 15.75 -7.73
CA PRO A 278 -24.98 15.01 -8.98
C PRO A 278 -23.94 13.91 -8.85
N ARG A 279 -24.39 12.65 -9.01
CA ARG A 279 -23.52 11.46 -8.92
C ARG A 279 -22.51 11.50 -10.05
N VAL A 280 -21.39 12.19 -9.82
CA VAL A 280 -20.28 12.30 -10.76
C VAL A 280 -19.87 10.88 -11.12
N ALA A 281 -19.99 10.52 -12.40
CA ALA A 281 -19.76 9.16 -12.87
C ALA A 281 -18.40 8.64 -12.37
N GLY A 282 -18.35 7.42 -11.82
CA GLY A 282 -17.12 6.87 -11.24
C GLY A 282 -15.97 6.91 -12.24
N PRO A 283 -14.73 7.18 -11.80
CA PRO A 283 -13.60 7.34 -12.71
C PRO A 283 -13.40 6.06 -13.54
N SER A 284 -13.23 6.23 -14.85
CA SER A 284 -12.88 5.14 -15.74
C SER A 284 -11.52 4.55 -15.35
N VAL A 285 -11.39 3.22 -15.44
CA VAL A 285 -10.10 2.54 -15.22
C VAL A 285 -9.04 3.05 -16.21
N TRP A 286 -9.45 3.60 -17.36
CA TRP A 286 -8.54 4.15 -18.36
C TRP A 286 -7.95 5.53 -17.98
N GLU A 287 -8.63 6.34 -17.16
CA GLU A 287 -8.13 7.64 -16.67
C GLU A 287 -6.88 7.51 -15.78
N VAL A 288 -6.62 6.30 -15.29
CA VAL A 288 -5.52 5.95 -14.37
C VAL A 288 -4.16 5.87 -15.09
N PHE A 289 -4.15 5.51 -16.38
CA PHE A 289 -2.94 5.16 -17.12
C PHE A 289 -2.27 6.38 -17.77
N ASN A 290 -1.43 7.09 -17.00
CA ASN A 290 -0.49 8.08 -17.54
C ASN A 290 0.95 7.52 -17.60
N LYS A 291 1.89 8.24 -18.25
CA LYS A 291 3.28 7.79 -18.44
C LYS A 291 3.99 7.40 -17.13
N GLN A 292 3.85 8.20 -16.07
CA GLN A 292 4.50 7.94 -14.78
C GLN A 292 3.84 6.78 -14.03
N SER A 293 2.50 6.74 -14.00
CA SER A 293 1.75 5.61 -13.46
C SER A 293 2.09 4.30 -14.16
N ASN A 294 2.21 4.29 -15.49
CA ASN A 294 2.53 3.09 -16.27
C ASN A 294 3.96 2.58 -15.99
N LEU A 295 4.94 3.49 -15.91
CA LEU A 295 6.32 3.15 -15.53
C LEU A 295 6.39 2.56 -14.12
N ASN A 296 5.69 3.16 -13.15
CA ASN A 296 5.73 2.67 -11.78
C ASN A 296 4.87 1.40 -11.57
N LEU A 297 3.78 1.23 -12.33
CA LEU A 297 3.03 -0.03 -12.37
C LEU A 297 3.91 -1.18 -12.86
N LEU A 298 4.72 -0.95 -13.90
CA LEU A 298 5.70 -1.93 -14.39
C LEU A 298 6.80 -2.20 -13.35
N ALA A 299 7.37 -1.16 -12.73
CA ALA A 299 8.36 -1.31 -11.67
C ALA A 299 7.81 -2.10 -10.47
N TYR A 300 6.58 -1.82 -10.04
CA TYR A 300 5.88 -2.50 -8.95
C TYR A 300 5.52 -3.96 -9.28
N ALA A 301 5.19 -4.25 -10.54
CA ALA A 301 5.00 -5.61 -11.04
C ALA A 301 6.29 -6.44 -10.89
N THR A 302 7.40 -5.90 -11.39
CA THR A 302 8.70 -6.59 -11.43
C THR A 302 9.31 -6.71 -10.04
N LEU A 303 9.15 -5.70 -9.17
CA LEU A 303 9.48 -5.75 -7.75
C LEU A 303 8.74 -6.87 -7.01
N ALA A 304 7.42 -6.96 -7.21
CA ALA A 304 6.60 -8.00 -6.61
C ALA A 304 6.98 -9.40 -7.12
N LEU A 305 7.34 -9.52 -8.41
CA LEU A 305 7.85 -10.75 -9.02
C LEU A 305 9.18 -11.16 -8.37
N HIS A 306 10.22 -10.34 -8.46
CA HIS A 306 11.56 -10.75 -8.06
C HIS A 306 11.71 -10.87 -6.54
N SER A 307 10.99 -10.08 -5.73
CA SER A 307 11.02 -10.23 -4.27
C SER A 307 10.33 -11.51 -3.82
N MET A 308 9.10 -11.80 -4.26
CA MET A 308 8.41 -13.03 -3.84
C MET A 308 9.11 -14.29 -4.34
N ALA A 309 9.71 -14.23 -5.54
CA ALA A 309 10.56 -15.29 -6.04
C ALA A 309 11.76 -15.55 -5.11
N MET A 310 12.50 -14.49 -4.75
CA MET A 310 13.65 -14.57 -3.84
C MET A 310 13.27 -15.04 -2.44
N ASP A 311 12.21 -14.47 -1.85
CA ASP A 311 11.75 -14.80 -0.49
C ASP A 311 11.32 -16.28 -0.36
N GLN A 312 10.77 -16.88 -1.41
CA GLN A 312 10.48 -18.31 -1.44
C GLN A 312 11.69 -19.18 -1.80
N LEU A 313 12.56 -18.73 -2.71
CA LEU A 313 13.69 -19.52 -3.19
C LEU A 313 14.78 -19.67 -2.12
N LEU A 314 14.98 -18.64 -1.30
CA LEU A 314 16.00 -18.57 -0.26
C LEU A 314 15.94 -19.74 0.77
N PRO A 315 14.81 -20.04 1.44
CA PRO A 315 14.72 -21.19 2.35
C PRO A 315 14.89 -22.53 1.62
N ILE A 316 14.48 -22.64 0.35
CA ILE A 316 14.62 -23.87 -0.43
C ILE A 316 16.10 -24.13 -0.77
N PHE A 317 16.84 -23.07 -1.11
CA PHE A 317 18.30 -23.11 -1.34
C PHE A 317 19.08 -23.44 -0.05
N MET A 318 18.67 -22.90 1.10
CA MET A 318 19.25 -23.27 2.40
C MET A 318 18.90 -24.72 2.83
N HIS A 319 17.70 -25.20 2.50
CA HIS A 319 17.31 -26.58 2.82
C HIS A 319 17.98 -27.62 1.91
N HIS A 320 18.35 -27.25 0.69
CA HIS A 320 19.02 -28.16 -0.24
C HIS A 320 20.36 -28.68 0.35
N PRO A 321 20.68 -29.99 0.23
CA PRO A 321 21.89 -30.57 0.81
C PRO A 321 23.19 -29.84 0.46
N GLN A 322 24.13 -29.78 1.42
CA GLN A 322 25.50 -29.33 1.15
C GLN A 322 26.19 -30.31 0.18
N GLN A 323 27.04 -29.77 -0.70
CA GLN A 323 27.85 -30.53 -1.64
C GLN A 323 29.31 -30.09 -1.50
N VAL A 324 30.23 -31.05 -1.38
CA VAL A 324 31.67 -30.79 -1.40
C VAL A 324 32.10 -30.51 -2.85
N PRO A 325 32.81 -29.40 -3.14
CA PRO A 325 33.25 -29.07 -4.50
C PRO A 325 34.38 -30.00 -4.99
N ASP A 326 34.08 -30.82 -5.99
CA ASP A 326 35.05 -31.70 -6.69
C ASP A 326 35.08 -31.37 -8.19
N SER A 327 36.17 -31.73 -8.88
CA SER A 327 36.35 -31.47 -10.33
C SER A 327 35.28 -32.11 -11.23
N SER A 328 34.61 -33.15 -10.77
CA SER A 328 33.47 -33.79 -11.44
C SER A 328 32.17 -32.97 -11.34
N ASN A 329 31.96 -32.31 -10.20
CA ASN A 329 30.69 -31.69 -9.81
C ASN A 329 30.70 -30.16 -9.88
N THR A 330 31.87 -29.53 -9.74
CA THR A 330 32.05 -28.08 -9.70
C THR A 330 33.02 -27.63 -10.79
N GLN A 331 32.56 -26.71 -11.65
CA GLN A 331 33.38 -26.05 -12.67
C GLN A 331 33.04 -24.55 -12.64
N LEU A 332 33.87 -23.80 -11.91
CA LEU A 332 33.68 -22.36 -11.70
C LEU A 332 33.85 -21.56 -13.01
N PRO A 333 33.13 -20.43 -13.19
CA PRO A 333 32.29 -19.76 -12.20
C PRO A 333 30.80 -20.17 -12.23
N PHE A 334 30.41 -21.18 -13.03
CA PHE A 334 28.99 -21.41 -13.37
C PHE A 334 28.40 -22.73 -12.85
N LYS A 335 29.14 -23.84 -12.88
CA LYS A 335 28.64 -25.17 -12.55
C LYS A 335 28.91 -25.50 -11.09
N PHE A 336 27.87 -25.57 -10.28
CA PHE A 336 27.81 -26.13 -8.92
C PHE A 336 26.34 -26.27 -8.49
N SER A 337 26.04 -27.19 -7.57
CA SER A 337 24.66 -27.53 -7.16
C SER A 337 24.41 -27.58 -5.65
N GLY A 338 25.40 -27.31 -4.81
CA GLY A 338 25.26 -27.38 -3.35
C GLY A 338 24.29 -26.37 -2.75
N GLY A 339 23.76 -26.69 -1.56
CA GLY A 339 23.09 -25.79 -0.63
C GLY A 339 23.76 -25.79 0.75
N PHE A 340 22.95 -25.69 1.81
CA PHE A 340 23.42 -25.59 3.21
C PHE A 340 23.01 -26.82 4.05
N GLY A 341 22.06 -27.64 3.58
CA GLY A 341 21.56 -28.84 4.27
C GLY A 341 20.87 -28.59 5.61
N ILE A 342 20.39 -27.37 5.88
CA ILE A 342 19.82 -27.02 7.19
C ILE A 342 18.30 -27.24 7.29
N SER A 343 17.84 -27.68 8.47
CA SER A 343 16.42 -27.91 8.77
C SER A 343 15.61 -26.62 8.89
N SER A 344 14.29 -26.71 8.77
CA SER A 344 13.37 -25.58 8.90
C SER A 344 13.48 -24.84 10.24
N SER A 345 13.94 -25.51 11.29
CA SER A 345 14.27 -24.92 12.60
C SER A 345 15.42 -23.91 12.54
N ARG A 346 16.55 -24.29 11.91
CA ARG A 346 17.71 -23.40 11.76
C ARG A 346 17.40 -22.28 10.76
N ILE A 347 16.71 -22.60 9.66
CA ILE A 347 16.18 -21.61 8.70
C ILE A 347 15.27 -20.61 9.44
N GLY A 348 14.36 -21.09 10.27
CA GLY A 348 13.48 -20.27 11.11
C GLY A 348 14.24 -19.36 12.06
N THR A 349 15.28 -19.87 12.74
CA THR A 349 16.14 -19.07 13.61
C THR A 349 16.82 -17.91 12.86
N ILE A 350 17.32 -18.18 11.64
CA ILE A 350 17.92 -17.16 10.75
C ILE A 350 16.86 -16.14 10.31
N PHE A 351 15.66 -16.59 9.94
CA PHE A 351 14.53 -15.71 9.61
C PHE A 351 14.02 -14.89 10.80
N THR A 352 14.13 -15.38 12.04
CA THR A 352 13.83 -14.61 13.26
C THR A 352 14.82 -13.48 13.48
N ALA A 353 16.12 -13.75 13.40
CA ALA A 353 17.14 -12.72 13.48
C ALA A 353 16.99 -11.68 12.36
N TYR A 354 16.70 -12.13 11.13
CA TYR A 354 16.42 -11.29 9.97
C TYR A 354 15.19 -10.41 10.19
N GLY A 355 14.12 -10.95 10.80
CA GLY A 355 12.92 -10.20 11.15
C GLY A 355 13.21 -9.08 12.15
N ILE A 356 13.99 -9.36 13.21
CA ILE A 356 14.38 -8.35 14.20
C ILE A 356 15.20 -7.22 13.53
N CYS A 357 16.22 -7.57 12.74
CA CYS A 357 17.00 -6.58 11.98
C CYS A 357 16.14 -5.77 11.00
N SER A 358 15.22 -6.44 10.29
CA SER A 358 14.28 -5.79 9.36
C SER A 358 13.35 -4.81 10.08
N GLY A 359 12.86 -5.15 11.27
CA GLY A 359 12.07 -4.24 12.11
C GLY A 359 12.84 -2.98 12.50
N ILE A 360 14.12 -3.13 12.90
CA ILE A 360 14.98 -1.98 13.24
C ILE A 360 15.15 -1.05 12.03
N VAL A 361 15.44 -1.60 10.85
CA VAL A 361 15.57 -0.80 9.61
C VAL A 361 14.24 -0.11 9.25
N GLN A 362 13.12 -0.83 9.35
CA GLN A 362 11.79 -0.32 8.98
C GLN A 362 11.29 0.83 9.87
N PHE A 363 11.58 0.81 11.18
CA PHE A 363 11.10 1.84 12.11
C PHE A 363 12.11 2.96 12.36
N PHE A 364 13.40 2.67 12.52
CA PHE A 364 14.39 3.66 12.93
C PHE A 364 15.22 4.25 11.78
N ILE A 365 15.38 3.52 10.66
CA ILE A 365 16.28 3.94 9.56
C ILE A 365 15.49 4.45 8.35
N PHE A 366 14.41 3.77 7.96
CA PHE A 366 13.60 4.15 6.79
C PHE A 366 13.05 5.59 6.87
N PRO A 367 12.38 6.04 7.97
CA PRO A 367 11.83 7.39 8.04
C PRO A 367 12.87 8.52 7.91
N PRO A 368 13.97 8.57 8.69
CA PRO A 368 14.94 9.67 8.57
C PRO A 368 15.73 9.64 7.26
N VAL A 369 16.04 8.46 6.71
CA VAL A 369 16.75 8.37 5.41
C VAL A 369 15.86 8.86 4.27
N VAL A 370 14.57 8.48 4.23
CA VAL A 370 13.65 8.98 3.19
C VAL A 370 13.42 10.49 3.35
N ARG A 371 13.27 11.02 4.57
CA ARG A 371 13.19 12.47 4.82
C ARG A 371 14.45 13.21 4.32
N ARG A 372 15.65 12.69 4.59
CA ARG A 372 16.92 13.36 4.24
C ARG A 372 17.30 13.26 2.76
N PHE A 373 16.98 12.16 2.09
CA PHE A 373 17.46 11.90 0.72
C PHE A 373 16.36 11.92 -0.36
N GLY A 374 15.08 11.92 0.02
CA GLY A 374 13.94 11.88 -0.91
C GLY A 374 13.58 10.47 -1.37
N VAL A 375 12.33 10.29 -1.83
CA VAL A 375 11.75 8.97 -2.13
C VAL A 375 12.42 8.34 -3.34
N LEU A 376 12.56 9.08 -4.44
CA LEU A 376 13.09 8.57 -5.71
C LEU A 376 14.59 8.23 -5.65
N ARG A 377 15.39 8.99 -4.89
CA ARG A 377 16.83 8.69 -4.74
C ARG A 377 17.03 7.36 -4.00
N CYS A 378 16.32 7.17 -2.88
CA CYS A 378 16.34 5.90 -2.15
C CYS A 378 15.88 4.73 -3.03
N TYR A 379 14.79 4.90 -3.79
CA TYR A 379 14.25 3.85 -4.65
C TYR A 379 15.25 3.41 -5.75
N ARG A 380 15.90 4.38 -6.42
CA ARG A 380 16.92 4.11 -7.44
C ARG A 380 18.16 3.39 -6.89
N VAL A 381 18.64 3.77 -5.70
CA VAL A 381 19.79 3.10 -5.05
C VAL A 381 19.45 1.64 -4.72
N CYS A 382 18.31 1.39 -4.08
CA CYS A 382 17.90 0.02 -3.72
C CYS A 382 17.63 -0.87 -4.95
N ALA A 383 17.16 -0.29 -6.07
CA ALA A 383 16.97 -1.00 -7.33
C ALA A 383 18.28 -1.51 -7.96
N VAL A 384 19.43 -0.86 -7.70
CA VAL A 384 20.76 -1.32 -8.14
C VAL A 384 21.34 -2.38 -7.20
N ILE A 385 21.02 -2.32 -5.91
CA ILE A 385 21.55 -3.26 -4.90
C ILE A 385 20.94 -4.66 -5.08
N ILE A 386 19.62 -4.79 -5.32
CA ILE A 386 18.95 -6.09 -5.39
C ILE A 386 19.56 -7.06 -6.43
N PRO A 387 19.80 -6.67 -7.70
CA PRO A 387 20.48 -7.55 -8.67
C PRO A 387 21.82 -8.07 -8.17
N SER A 388 22.65 -7.20 -7.57
CA SER A 388 23.96 -7.58 -7.03
C SER A 388 23.84 -8.65 -5.94
N VAL A 389 22.86 -8.53 -5.02
CA VAL A 389 22.60 -9.58 -4.02
C VAL A 389 22.18 -10.89 -4.71
N MET A 390 21.34 -10.83 -5.75
CA MET A 390 20.88 -12.02 -6.47
C MET A 390 22.02 -12.75 -7.20
N PHE A 391 22.93 -12.03 -7.88
CA PHE A 391 24.09 -12.63 -8.53
C PHE A 391 25.09 -13.26 -7.54
N VAL A 392 25.28 -12.64 -6.36
CA VAL A 392 26.22 -13.12 -5.33
C VAL A 392 25.65 -14.29 -4.51
N THR A 393 24.32 -14.31 -4.26
CA THR A 393 23.65 -15.33 -3.43
C THR A 393 24.05 -16.78 -3.72
N PRO A 394 24.03 -17.31 -4.97
CA PRO A 394 24.38 -18.71 -5.23
C PRO A 394 25.80 -19.07 -4.78
N TYR A 395 26.77 -18.15 -4.88
CA TYR A 395 28.16 -18.42 -4.50
C TYR A 395 28.36 -18.71 -3.01
N THR A 396 27.37 -18.41 -2.15
CA THR A 396 27.38 -18.86 -0.75
C THR A 396 27.40 -20.38 -0.61
N ALA A 397 26.89 -21.14 -1.59
CA ALA A 397 26.96 -22.61 -1.62
C ALA A 397 28.40 -23.16 -1.61
N LEU A 398 29.38 -22.37 -2.08
CA LEU A 398 30.78 -22.80 -2.15
C LEU A 398 31.49 -22.73 -0.77
N ILE A 399 30.94 -21.97 0.19
CA ILE A 399 31.56 -21.76 1.51
C ILE A 399 31.35 -23.01 2.38
N GLN A 400 32.36 -23.87 2.47
CA GLN A 400 32.25 -25.17 3.14
C GLN A 400 32.17 -25.13 4.68
N ASN A 401 32.52 -24.02 5.32
CA ASN A 401 32.39 -23.86 6.77
C ASN A 401 30.95 -23.41 7.11
N PRO A 402 30.12 -24.21 7.81
CA PRO A 402 28.69 -23.91 7.95
C PRO A 402 28.38 -22.60 8.69
N ILE A 403 29.23 -22.18 9.63
CA ILE A 403 29.06 -20.93 10.37
C ILE A 403 29.34 -19.74 9.44
N ARG A 404 30.44 -19.78 8.67
CA ARG A 404 30.75 -18.74 7.67
C ARG A 404 29.73 -18.72 6.54
N GLN A 405 29.22 -19.87 6.13
CA GLN A 405 28.16 -20.01 5.13
C GLN A 405 26.87 -19.30 5.59
N GLN A 406 26.38 -19.63 6.78
CA GLN A 406 25.18 -19.03 7.37
C GLN A 406 25.37 -17.53 7.64
N LEU A 407 26.55 -17.10 8.11
CA LEU A 407 26.84 -15.68 8.33
C LEU A 407 26.88 -14.88 7.02
N ALA A 408 27.52 -15.40 5.97
CA ALA A 408 27.53 -14.75 4.65
C ALA A 408 26.12 -14.65 4.06
N MET A 409 25.32 -15.71 4.19
CA MET A 409 23.92 -15.71 3.76
C MET A 409 23.09 -14.69 4.56
N PHE A 410 23.27 -14.62 5.88
CA PHE A 410 22.60 -13.64 6.73
C PHE A 410 22.98 -12.20 6.38
N SER A 411 24.24 -11.91 6.08
CA SER A 411 24.68 -10.60 5.60
C SER A 411 23.99 -10.19 4.29
N LEU A 412 23.90 -11.11 3.31
CA LEU A 412 23.14 -10.88 2.07
C LEU A 412 21.64 -10.69 2.33
N MET A 413 21.07 -11.43 3.29
CA MET A 413 19.68 -11.23 3.73
C MET A 413 19.47 -9.83 4.33
N VAL A 414 20.38 -9.32 5.16
CA VAL A 414 20.27 -7.96 5.74
C VAL A 414 20.36 -6.88 4.65
N VAL A 415 21.25 -7.02 3.65
CA VAL A 415 21.32 -6.10 2.50
C VAL A 415 20.04 -6.16 1.63
N LYS A 416 19.47 -7.36 1.47
CA LYS A 416 18.15 -7.56 0.82
C LYS A 416 17.01 -6.94 1.62
N ALA A 417 17.02 -7.07 2.95
CA ALA A 417 16.02 -6.48 3.85
C ALA A 417 16.02 -4.96 3.69
N PHE A 418 17.20 -4.34 3.83
CA PHE A 418 17.36 -2.90 3.65
C PHE A 418 16.79 -2.44 2.31
N SER A 419 17.18 -3.09 1.21
CA SER A 419 16.69 -2.73 -0.12
C SER A 419 15.17 -2.89 -0.26
N GLY A 420 14.61 -4.03 0.19
CA GLY A 420 13.18 -4.31 0.10
C GLY A 420 12.30 -3.38 0.95
N ILE A 421 12.75 -3.03 2.15
CA ILE A 421 12.07 -2.12 3.09
C ILE A 421 11.89 -0.72 2.50
N PHE A 422 12.85 -0.26 1.68
CA PHE A 422 12.70 1.01 0.97
C PHE A 422 11.87 0.86 -0.32
N MET A 423 12.13 -0.17 -1.13
CA MET A 423 11.50 -0.29 -2.46
C MET A 423 9.96 -0.37 -2.43
N PHE A 424 9.35 -1.15 -1.53
CA PHE A 424 7.89 -1.31 -1.50
C PHE A 424 7.14 -0.02 -1.07
N PRO A 425 7.52 0.66 0.04
CA PRO A 425 6.95 1.96 0.39
C PRO A 425 7.27 3.04 -0.64
N CYS A 426 8.51 3.16 -1.13
CA CYS A 426 8.87 4.20 -2.09
C CYS A 426 8.08 4.05 -3.40
N SER A 427 7.97 2.84 -3.96
CA SER A 427 7.11 2.58 -5.13
C SER A 427 5.65 2.96 -4.85
N THR A 428 5.12 2.65 -3.66
CA THR A 428 3.72 3.00 -3.30
C THR A 428 3.49 4.50 -3.14
N ILE A 429 4.46 5.24 -2.59
CA ILE A 429 4.42 6.71 -2.50
C ILE A 429 4.50 7.33 -3.90
N MET A 430 5.45 6.88 -4.74
CA MET A 430 5.55 7.35 -6.12
C MET A 430 4.30 7.03 -6.95
N LEU A 431 3.61 5.91 -6.69
CA LEU A 431 2.34 5.58 -7.33
C LEU A 431 1.22 6.52 -6.86
N THR A 432 1.24 6.88 -5.58
CA THR A 432 0.27 7.81 -4.99
C THR A 432 0.44 9.21 -5.58
N ASN A 433 1.68 9.67 -5.74
CA ASN A 433 2.00 10.95 -6.37
C ASN A 433 1.84 10.92 -7.91
N SER A 434 1.83 9.74 -8.56
CA SER A 434 1.62 9.65 -10.01
C SER A 434 0.14 9.75 -10.43
N ALA A 435 -0.81 9.74 -9.48
CA ALA A 435 -2.23 9.86 -9.77
C ALA A 435 -2.57 11.27 -10.27
N ALA A 436 -3.19 11.41 -11.44
CA ALA A 436 -3.61 12.71 -11.99
C ALA A 436 -4.69 13.43 -11.15
N SER A 437 -5.38 12.71 -10.27
CA SER A 437 -6.11 13.31 -9.15
C SER A 437 -6.33 12.29 -8.05
N LEU A 438 -6.58 12.77 -6.83
CA LEU A 438 -6.91 11.95 -5.66
C LEU A 438 -8.14 11.05 -5.90
N ARG A 439 -9.06 11.46 -6.79
CA ARG A 439 -10.22 10.64 -7.21
C ARG A 439 -9.81 9.32 -7.89
N LEU A 440 -8.66 9.29 -8.56
CA LEU A 440 -8.11 8.11 -9.24
C LEU A 440 -7.32 7.19 -8.30
N LEU A 441 -6.97 7.65 -7.09
CA LEU A 441 -6.01 6.99 -6.21
C LEU A 441 -6.47 5.60 -5.76
N GLY A 442 -7.76 5.41 -5.50
CA GLY A 442 -8.35 4.11 -5.19
C GLY A 442 -8.25 3.13 -6.36
N THR A 443 -8.61 3.57 -7.58
CA THR A 443 -8.56 2.76 -8.80
C THR A 443 -7.12 2.42 -9.18
N LEU A 444 -6.18 3.37 -9.07
CA LEU A 444 -4.75 3.17 -9.31
C LEU A 444 -4.15 2.13 -8.35
N ASN A 445 -4.47 2.24 -7.04
CA ASN A 445 -4.07 1.25 -6.05
C ASN A 445 -4.72 -0.14 -6.29
N GLY A 446 -5.93 -0.18 -6.85
CA GLY A 446 -6.58 -1.41 -7.32
C GLY A 446 -5.82 -2.07 -8.46
N VAL A 447 -5.58 -1.32 -9.55
CA VAL A 447 -4.80 -1.78 -10.73
C VAL A 447 -3.42 -2.27 -10.32
N ALA A 448 -2.70 -1.51 -9.49
CA ALA A 448 -1.38 -1.91 -8.98
C ALA A 448 -1.43 -3.19 -8.14
N THR A 449 -2.51 -3.41 -7.37
CA THR A 449 -2.67 -4.65 -6.60
C THR A 449 -2.85 -5.86 -7.52
N SER A 450 -3.65 -5.74 -8.58
CA SER A 450 -3.87 -6.80 -9.58
C SER A 450 -2.61 -7.10 -10.39
N VAL A 451 -1.95 -6.06 -10.91
CA VAL A 451 -0.68 -6.18 -11.66
C VAL A 451 0.42 -6.79 -10.77
N SER A 452 0.52 -6.37 -9.51
CA SER A 452 1.40 -6.98 -8.52
C SER A 452 1.05 -8.46 -8.27
N ALA A 453 -0.23 -8.84 -8.19
CA ALA A 453 -0.65 -10.22 -7.98
C ALA A 453 -0.18 -11.16 -9.10
N ILE A 454 -0.19 -10.70 -10.36
CA ILE A 454 0.40 -11.44 -11.49
C ILE A 454 1.90 -11.63 -11.28
N GLY A 455 2.63 -10.59 -10.85
CA GLY A 455 4.04 -10.69 -10.47
C GLY A 455 4.29 -11.71 -9.35
N ARG A 456 3.51 -11.63 -8.26
CA ARG A 456 3.58 -12.57 -7.12
C ARG A 456 3.25 -14.02 -7.50
N ALA A 457 2.48 -14.25 -8.56
CA ALA A 457 2.23 -15.58 -9.11
C ALA A 457 3.41 -16.06 -9.98
N ALA A 458 3.84 -15.24 -10.93
CA ALA A 458 4.84 -15.59 -11.93
C ALA A 458 6.24 -15.81 -11.34
N GLY A 459 6.65 -14.97 -10.39
CA GLY A 459 8.00 -15.00 -9.81
C GLY A 459 8.37 -16.34 -9.17
N PRO A 460 7.63 -16.79 -8.14
CA PRO A 460 7.84 -18.09 -7.52
C PRO A 460 7.72 -19.27 -8.50
N PHE A 461 6.79 -19.20 -9.46
CA PHE A 461 6.61 -20.23 -10.49
C PHE A 461 7.86 -20.40 -11.37
N PHE A 462 8.30 -19.33 -12.01
CA PHE A 462 9.47 -19.37 -12.91
C PHE A 462 10.77 -19.62 -12.15
N ALA A 463 10.98 -18.99 -10.98
CA ALA A 463 12.17 -19.23 -10.17
C ALA A 463 12.24 -20.66 -9.62
N GLY A 464 11.11 -21.21 -9.18
CA GLY A 464 11.03 -22.60 -8.74
C GLY A 464 11.36 -23.58 -9.87
N ALA A 465 10.76 -23.38 -11.05
CA ALA A 465 11.03 -24.21 -12.23
C ALA A 465 12.49 -24.09 -12.71
N ALA A 466 13.03 -22.87 -12.81
CA ALA A 466 14.41 -22.60 -13.21
C ALA A 466 15.44 -23.19 -12.22
N PHE A 467 15.13 -23.17 -10.92
CA PHE A 467 16.01 -23.74 -9.89
C PHE A 467 16.02 -25.26 -10.00
N SER A 468 14.85 -25.92 -10.07
CA SER A 468 14.77 -27.37 -10.28
C SER A 468 15.51 -27.80 -11.56
N TRP A 469 15.27 -27.11 -12.68
CA TRP A 469 15.95 -27.39 -13.96
C TRP A 469 17.46 -27.20 -13.89
N GLY A 470 17.94 -26.16 -13.21
CA GLY A 470 19.37 -25.90 -13.02
C GLY A 470 20.01 -26.94 -12.11
N LEU A 471 19.34 -27.31 -11.02
CA LEU A 471 19.83 -28.26 -10.01
C LEU A 471 20.01 -29.68 -10.60
N GLU A 472 19.08 -30.14 -11.43
CA GLU A 472 19.20 -31.37 -12.23
C GLU A 472 20.45 -31.42 -13.12
N ARG A 473 21.01 -30.26 -13.47
CA ARG A 473 22.12 -30.11 -14.44
C ARG A 473 23.44 -29.65 -13.80
N GLY A 474 23.44 -29.41 -12.48
CA GLY A 474 24.62 -28.89 -11.76
C GLY A 474 24.79 -27.36 -11.86
N TYR A 475 23.73 -26.59 -12.07
CA TYR A 475 23.77 -25.13 -12.22
C TYR A 475 22.75 -24.42 -11.32
N VAL A 476 23.00 -24.36 -10.00
CA VAL A 476 22.12 -23.68 -9.04
C VAL A 476 21.98 -22.17 -9.34
N ILE A 477 22.96 -21.58 -10.01
CA ILE A 477 22.99 -20.16 -10.41
C ILE A 477 21.80 -19.73 -11.29
N VAL A 478 21.16 -20.65 -12.02
CA VAL A 478 20.26 -20.29 -13.14
C VAL A 478 19.07 -19.46 -12.66
N ALA A 479 18.39 -19.89 -11.59
CA ALA A 479 17.27 -19.13 -11.03
C ALA A 479 17.71 -17.78 -10.44
N TRP A 480 18.84 -17.76 -9.74
CA TRP A 480 19.38 -16.56 -9.12
C TRP A 480 19.78 -15.49 -10.13
N TRP A 481 20.48 -15.90 -11.20
CA TRP A 481 20.90 -15.00 -12.29
C TRP A 481 19.69 -14.57 -13.14
N MET A 482 18.75 -15.46 -13.43
CA MET A 482 17.48 -15.10 -14.07
C MET A 482 16.73 -14.01 -13.28
N LEU A 483 16.63 -14.15 -11.95
CA LEU A 483 16.04 -13.12 -11.09
C LEU A 483 16.86 -11.83 -11.07
N GLY A 484 18.20 -11.90 -11.06
CA GLY A 484 19.07 -10.74 -11.18
C GLY A 484 18.87 -9.95 -12.47
N PHE A 485 18.75 -10.63 -13.62
CA PHE A 485 18.44 -9.99 -14.90
C PHE A 485 17.01 -9.40 -14.93
N ILE A 486 16.01 -10.10 -14.37
CA ILE A 486 14.65 -9.57 -14.24
C ILE A 486 14.64 -8.32 -13.33
N ALA A 487 15.44 -8.29 -12.27
CA ALA A 487 15.58 -7.13 -11.40
C ALA A 487 16.30 -5.95 -12.10
N ILE A 488 17.30 -6.19 -12.94
CA ILE A 488 17.90 -5.16 -13.80
C ILE A 488 16.86 -4.56 -14.74
N LEU A 489 16.08 -5.40 -15.44
CA LEU A 489 15.01 -4.94 -16.33
C LEU A 489 13.91 -4.18 -15.56
N GLY A 490 13.63 -4.58 -14.31
CA GLY A 490 12.74 -3.85 -13.39
C GLY A 490 13.31 -2.52 -12.88
N ALA A 491 14.63 -2.35 -12.86
CA ALA A 491 15.26 -1.09 -12.48
C ALA A 491 15.15 -0.01 -13.56
N ILE A 492 15.15 -0.39 -14.85
CA ILE A 492 15.05 0.55 -15.98
C ILE A 492 13.89 1.56 -15.81
N PRO A 493 12.62 1.15 -15.61
CA PRO A 493 11.53 2.12 -15.42
C PRO A 493 11.70 3.01 -14.18
N ILE A 494 12.35 2.53 -13.10
CA ILE A 494 12.60 3.30 -11.86
C ILE A 494 13.55 4.49 -12.13
N PHE A 495 14.52 4.33 -13.03
CA PHE A 495 15.35 5.44 -13.48
C PHE A 495 14.60 6.44 -14.38
N MET A 496 13.55 6.00 -15.08
CA MET A 496 12.67 6.86 -15.89
C MET A 496 11.58 7.58 -15.07
N LEU A 497 11.36 7.20 -13.80
CA LEU A 497 10.42 7.88 -12.91
C LEU A 497 10.89 9.28 -12.53
N VAL A 498 9.94 10.20 -12.40
CA VAL A 498 10.11 11.54 -11.85
C VAL A 498 9.26 11.66 -10.58
N GLU A 499 9.80 12.29 -9.55
CA GLU A 499 9.09 12.54 -8.29
C GLU A 499 8.15 13.75 -8.49
N MET A 500 6.88 13.47 -8.78
CA MET A 500 5.86 14.52 -8.89
C MET A 500 5.50 15.07 -7.50
N GLU A 501 5.10 16.34 -7.45
CA GLU A 501 4.62 17.00 -6.24
C GLU A 501 3.42 16.24 -5.68
N GLY A 502 3.62 15.62 -4.51
CA GLY A 502 2.57 14.92 -3.80
C GLY A 502 1.59 15.91 -3.19
N PHE A 503 0.31 15.51 -3.11
CA PHE A 503 -0.84 16.29 -2.63
C PHE A 503 -0.78 16.79 -1.16
N ASN A 504 0.38 16.76 -0.52
CA ASN A 504 0.58 16.99 0.91
C ASN A 504 1.60 18.11 1.20
N ARG A 505 2.12 18.80 0.16
CA ARG A 505 3.27 19.72 0.26
C ARG A 505 2.91 21.21 0.33
N GLY A 506 1.63 21.53 0.49
CA GLY A 506 1.11 22.90 0.61
C GLY A 506 0.05 22.98 1.71
N SER A 507 0.37 22.36 2.85
CA SER A 507 -0.47 22.34 4.06
C SER A 507 0.26 21.90 5.32
N ASP A 508 1.51 21.41 5.20
CA ASP A 508 2.35 21.05 6.35
C ASP A 508 3.38 22.17 6.65
N ASP A 509 3.72 23.00 5.66
CA ASP A 509 4.71 24.09 5.76
C ASP A 509 4.09 25.44 6.23
N GLU A 510 2.75 25.56 6.31
CA GLU A 510 2.02 26.74 6.81
C GLU A 510 1.57 26.60 8.28
N ASP A 511 1.46 25.37 8.81
CA ASP A 511 1.05 25.11 10.20
C ASP A 511 2.25 25.10 11.18
N GLU A 512 3.50 24.96 10.70
CA GLU A 512 4.72 24.92 11.55
C GLU A 512 5.41 26.30 11.72
N SER A 513 5.01 27.35 10.99
CA SER A 513 5.58 28.72 11.14
C SER A 513 4.98 29.53 12.28
N ASP A 514 3.70 29.27 12.60
CA ASP A 514 2.87 30.22 13.37
C ASP A 514 2.84 29.91 14.88
N GLU A 515 3.46 28.81 15.34
CA GLU A 515 3.50 28.41 16.77
C GLU A 515 4.78 28.85 17.53
N GLU A 516 5.84 29.37 16.89
CA GLU A 516 7.09 29.77 17.59
C GLU A 516 7.17 31.25 18.02
N GLU A 517 6.38 32.18 17.46
CA GLU A 517 6.55 33.64 17.72
C GLU A 517 5.69 34.20 18.89
N LEU A 518 4.99 33.35 19.67
CA LEU A 518 3.98 33.81 20.65
C LEU A 518 4.27 33.48 22.13
N LEU A 519 5.54 33.41 22.56
CA LEU A 519 5.93 33.21 23.98
C LEU A 519 7.10 34.09 24.45
N THR A 520 6.82 35.37 24.70
CA THR A 520 7.64 36.23 25.58
C THR A 520 6.81 36.71 26.77
N PRO A 521 7.13 36.33 28.02
CA PRO A 521 6.52 36.94 29.19
C PRO A 521 7.19 38.29 29.49
N ASP A 522 6.38 39.32 29.72
CA ASP A 522 6.80 40.63 30.21
C ASP A 522 5.98 40.98 31.46
N ASP A 523 6.62 41.49 32.50
CA ASP A 523 6.02 41.74 33.82
C ASP A 523 6.73 42.87 34.59
N GLY A 524 5.98 43.94 34.89
CA GLY A 524 6.31 44.99 35.87
C GLY A 524 7.18 46.16 35.37
N GLY A 525 6.68 47.41 35.46
CA GLY A 525 7.53 48.58 35.17
C GLY A 525 6.94 50.00 35.10
N ASP A 526 5.87 50.33 35.82
CA ASP A 526 5.47 51.69 36.27
C ASP A 526 5.19 52.86 35.25
N ASP A 527 4.45 53.86 35.74
CA ASP A 527 4.07 55.12 35.07
C ASP A 527 5.23 56.15 35.00
N ASP A 528 5.26 57.03 33.98
CA ASP A 528 4.85 58.45 34.12
C ASP A 528 5.09 59.29 32.84
N SER A 529 4.27 60.33 32.67
CA SER A 529 4.48 61.54 31.83
C SER A 529 4.53 61.37 30.30
N GLY A 530 3.68 62.11 29.58
CA GLY A 530 3.65 62.18 28.12
C GLY A 530 4.06 63.54 27.55
N THR A 531 4.05 63.68 26.23
CA THR A 531 4.16 64.99 25.54
C THR A 531 3.31 64.99 24.25
N ILE A 532 2.87 66.18 23.84
CA ILE A 532 1.84 66.46 22.80
C ILE A 532 2.52 66.96 21.51
N ILE A 533 1.73 67.16 20.44
CA ILE A 533 1.99 67.80 19.11
C ILE A 533 2.06 66.73 18.00
N ALA A 534 1.05 66.52 17.14
CA ALA A 534 0.37 67.40 16.15
C ALA A 534 1.29 67.84 15.00
N GLY A 535 0.88 67.88 13.73
CA GLY A 535 -0.37 67.48 13.06
C GLY A 535 -0.40 68.09 11.64
N ASP A 536 -1.23 67.59 10.73
CA ASP A 536 -1.79 68.37 9.60
C ASP A 536 -2.79 67.55 8.75
N GLU A 537 -3.89 68.21 8.33
CA GLU A 537 -4.80 67.82 7.25
C GLU A 537 -4.98 69.02 6.30
N VAL A 538 -4.86 68.86 4.98
CA VAL A 538 -5.38 69.82 3.98
C VAL A 538 -5.94 69.06 2.75
N LEU A 539 -6.87 69.72 2.04
CA LEU A 539 -7.85 69.18 1.09
C LEU A 539 -7.37 69.04 -0.38
N TYR A 540 -8.18 68.26 -1.13
CA TYR A 540 -8.64 68.41 -2.53
C TYR A 540 -8.08 69.55 -3.42
N GLU A 541 -7.87 69.26 -4.73
CA GLU A 541 -8.77 69.76 -5.80
C GLU A 541 -8.62 68.99 -7.14
N THR A 542 -9.06 69.56 -8.27
CA THR A 542 -9.69 68.87 -9.43
C THR A 542 -9.07 69.18 -10.82
N SER A 543 -9.70 68.60 -11.87
CA SER A 543 -9.67 69.05 -13.29
C SER A 543 -8.38 68.79 -14.12
N GLU A 544 -8.40 68.64 -15.46
CA GLU A 544 -9.49 68.45 -16.45
C GLU A 544 -8.96 67.77 -17.75
N ASP A 545 -9.61 68.02 -18.90
CA ASP A 545 -9.24 67.71 -20.31
C ASP A 545 -9.58 66.32 -20.90
N GLU A 546 -10.04 66.20 -22.16
CA GLU A 546 -11.30 66.73 -22.77
C GLU A 546 -11.72 65.90 -24.02
N GLU A 547 -12.94 66.14 -24.55
CA GLU A 547 -13.42 65.85 -25.93
C GLU A 547 -13.45 64.38 -26.49
N ALA A 548 -14.35 63.96 -27.41
CA ALA A 548 -15.65 64.50 -27.87
C ALA A 548 -16.45 63.47 -28.76
N ILE A 549 -17.81 63.48 -28.67
CA ILE A 549 -18.83 63.58 -29.77
C ILE A 549 -18.89 62.45 -30.87
N ASP A 550 -20.03 61.92 -31.38
CA ASP A 550 -21.48 62.28 -31.32
C ASP A 550 -22.47 61.04 -31.38
N THR A 551 -23.77 61.36 -31.36
CA THR A 551 -25.07 60.65 -31.51
C THR A 551 -25.28 59.82 -32.82
N VAL A 552 -26.40 59.17 -33.18
CA VAL A 552 -27.88 59.24 -32.90
C VAL A 552 -28.56 57.88 -33.33
N GLU A 553 -29.83 57.45 -33.19
CA GLU A 553 -31.16 57.89 -32.63
C GLU A 553 -32.04 56.62 -32.27
N GLN A 554 -33.37 56.74 -32.19
CA GLN A 554 -34.45 55.72 -32.05
C GLN A 554 -35.76 56.32 -32.67
N PRO A 555 -36.90 55.61 -32.97
CA PRO A 555 -37.77 54.96 -31.94
C PRO A 555 -38.80 53.86 -32.39
N LEU A 556 -39.56 53.28 -31.42
CA LEU A 556 -41.00 52.79 -31.45
C LEU A 556 -41.54 51.87 -32.59
N ALA A 557 -42.54 50.98 -32.45
CA ALA A 557 -43.28 50.35 -31.33
C ALA A 557 -44.12 49.14 -31.84
N GLY A 558 -44.64 48.25 -30.97
CA GLY A 558 -45.72 47.31 -31.33
C GLY A 558 -45.75 45.94 -30.60
N THR A 559 -46.93 45.48 -30.19
CA THR A 559 -47.22 44.19 -29.52
C THR A 559 -48.59 43.63 -29.99
N PRO A 560 -49.05 42.43 -29.58
CA PRO A 560 -48.38 41.14 -29.35
C PRO A 560 -49.07 39.97 -30.10
N HIS A 561 -48.54 38.73 -30.05
CA HIS A 561 -49.39 37.51 -30.16
C HIS A 561 -48.77 36.27 -29.49
N ARG A 562 -49.63 35.34 -29.02
CA ARG A 562 -49.27 34.03 -28.42
C ARG A 562 -49.54 32.87 -29.40
N LEU A 563 -48.78 31.76 -29.30
CA LEU A 563 -49.26 30.35 -29.11
C LEU A 563 -48.15 29.31 -29.44
N GLY A 564 -48.31 28.06 -28.96
CA GLY A 564 -47.75 26.87 -29.62
C GLY A 564 -46.49 26.21 -29.02
N VAL A 565 -46.68 25.12 -28.28
CA VAL A 565 -45.66 24.11 -27.86
C VAL A 565 -45.89 22.88 -28.76
N PRO A 566 -44.87 22.17 -29.34
CA PRO A 566 -44.22 21.08 -28.60
C PRO A 566 -42.80 20.59 -28.98
N ARG A 567 -42.25 19.85 -28.00
CA ARG A 567 -41.16 18.84 -27.95
C ARG A 567 -40.71 18.15 -29.26
N VAL A 568 -39.41 17.83 -29.32
CA VAL A 568 -38.78 16.86 -30.25
C VAL A 568 -38.11 15.71 -29.48
N PRO A 569 -38.22 14.43 -29.90
CA PRO A 569 -37.61 13.28 -29.21
C PRO A 569 -36.33 12.71 -29.88
N ILE A 570 -35.54 12.06 -29.03
CA ILE A 570 -34.46 11.06 -29.25
C ILE A 570 -34.40 10.39 -30.64
N GLN A 571 -33.21 10.32 -31.24
CA GLN A 571 -32.82 9.14 -32.03
C GLN A 571 -31.32 8.79 -31.90
N ARG A 572 -31.03 7.48 -31.78
CA ARG A 572 -29.67 6.91 -31.90
C ARG A 572 -29.39 6.58 -33.37
N ARG A 573 -28.13 6.66 -33.81
CA ARG A 573 -27.62 5.82 -34.92
C ARG A 573 -26.24 5.25 -34.59
N MET A 574 -25.93 4.13 -35.22
CA MET A 574 -24.69 3.36 -35.06
C MET A 574 -23.67 3.74 -36.14
N SER A 575 -22.42 3.35 -35.96
CA SER A 575 -21.30 3.57 -36.88
C SER A 575 -21.13 2.45 -37.93
N SER A 576 -20.23 2.72 -38.90
CA SER A 576 -19.49 1.73 -39.72
C SER A 576 -20.18 1.14 -40.98
N PRO A 577 -19.43 0.69 -42.01
CA PRO A 577 -18.06 1.08 -42.43
C PRO A 577 -17.78 1.10 -43.97
N VAL A 578 -16.51 1.35 -44.33
CA VAL A 578 -15.80 1.05 -45.61
C VAL A 578 -16.03 1.96 -46.84
N GLY A 579 -14.91 2.38 -47.47
CA GLY A 579 -14.82 2.88 -48.83
C GLY A 579 -13.36 3.13 -49.24
N ILE A 580 -12.83 2.43 -50.25
CA ILE A 580 -11.42 2.52 -50.71
C ILE A 580 -11.38 2.76 -52.23
N ARG A 581 -10.58 3.75 -52.71
CA ARG A 581 -9.79 3.72 -53.98
C ARG A 581 -9.15 5.07 -54.32
N GLY A 582 -8.05 5.04 -55.09
CA GLY A 582 -7.70 6.09 -56.05
C GLY A 582 -6.28 6.66 -55.99
N ASN A 583 -5.33 6.10 -56.75
CA ASN A 583 -4.06 6.75 -57.08
C ASN A 583 -4.15 7.53 -58.40
N SER A 584 -3.39 8.61 -58.54
CA SER A 584 -2.82 9.04 -59.83
C SER A 584 -1.53 9.86 -59.61
N ILE A 585 -0.69 9.99 -60.63
CA ILE A 585 0.66 10.60 -60.59
C ILE A 585 0.82 11.51 -61.84
N GLY A 586 1.41 12.69 -61.70
CA GLY A 586 1.77 13.57 -62.83
C GLY A 586 2.73 14.72 -62.43
N PRO A 587 3.56 15.28 -63.34
CA PRO A 587 4.83 15.93 -62.94
C PRO A 587 5.13 17.34 -63.52
N GLY A 588 6.19 17.98 -63.01
CA GLY A 588 6.81 19.23 -63.53
C GLY A 588 6.63 20.46 -62.62
N GLU A 589 7.49 21.49 -62.60
CA GLU A 589 8.85 21.61 -63.16
C GLU A 589 9.71 22.64 -62.35
N ARG A 590 10.76 23.24 -62.93
CA ARG A 590 11.84 24.00 -62.25
C ARG A 590 11.52 25.47 -61.91
N GLY A 591 12.09 26.03 -60.83
CA GLY A 591 12.06 27.47 -60.51
C GLY A 591 13.22 27.95 -59.61
N ARG A 592 13.77 29.16 -59.84
CA ARG A 592 15.04 29.65 -59.27
C ARG A 592 14.94 30.38 -57.90
N ARG A 593 16.10 30.42 -57.23
CA ARG A 593 16.50 31.32 -56.12
C ARG A 593 16.04 32.79 -56.28
N LEU A 594 15.84 33.47 -55.15
CA LEU A 594 16.51 34.74 -54.87
C LEU A 594 16.75 34.92 -53.35
N SER A 595 17.57 35.89 -52.96
CA SER A 595 18.04 36.09 -51.59
C SER A 595 18.30 37.57 -51.30
N THR A 596 17.87 38.05 -50.14
CA THR A 596 18.31 39.29 -49.51
C THR A 596 18.56 39.03 -48.02
N GLY A 597 19.51 39.75 -47.43
CA GLY A 597 19.83 39.61 -46.02
C GLY A 597 20.63 40.79 -45.50
N LEU A 598 20.39 41.12 -44.23
CA LEU A 598 21.10 42.06 -43.35
C LEU A 598 20.57 41.73 -41.93
N GLY A 599 21.36 41.62 -40.87
CA GLY A 599 22.82 41.65 -40.77
C GLY A 599 23.31 42.67 -39.75
N TYR A 600 23.45 42.25 -38.49
CA TYR A 600 24.37 42.89 -37.56
C TYR A 600 24.87 41.88 -36.50
N SER A 601 26.06 42.13 -35.98
CA SER A 601 26.77 41.27 -35.03
C SER A 601 27.25 42.08 -33.82
N ASN A 602 27.56 41.40 -32.72
CA ASN A 602 28.86 41.60 -32.09
C ASN A 602 29.30 40.43 -31.22
N PHE A 603 30.63 40.26 -31.12
CA PHE A 603 31.30 39.23 -30.32
C PHE A 603 31.79 39.81 -28.99
N GLY A 604 31.77 38.98 -27.94
CA GLY A 604 32.56 39.20 -26.73
C GLY A 604 33.48 38.00 -26.49
N ARG A 605 34.77 38.13 -26.80
CA ARG A 605 35.81 37.13 -26.42
C ARG A 605 36.47 37.56 -25.11
N GLY A 606 36.76 36.60 -24.24
CA GLY A 606 37.49 36.81 -22.99
C GLY A 606 38.21 35.55 -22.53
N THR A 607 39.33 35.22 -23.17
CA THR A 607 40.22 34.12 -22.76
C THR A 607 41.50 34.69 -22.19
N GLY A 608 41.78 34.40 -20.92
CA GLY A 608 43.06 34.62 -20.26
C GLY A 608 43.27 33.53 -19.21
N GLY A 609 44.51 33.11 -19.00
CA GLY A 609 44.88 32.11 -18.00
C GLY A 609 46.39 31.98 -17.94
N THR A 610 46.90 31.20 -16.97
CA THR A 610 48.32 30.79 -16.90
C THR A 610 48.48 29.52 -16.06
N THR A 611 49.57 28.82 -16.31
CA THR A 611 50.02 27.61 -15.61
C THR A 611 50.80 27.92 -14.32
N PHE A 612 50.84 26.97 -13.38
CA PHE A 612 52.04 26.31 -12.81
C PHE A 612 51.72 25.73 -11.41
N GLY A 613 52.37 24.60 -11.07
CA GLY A 613 52.20 23.87 -9.81
C GLY A 613 52.11 22.37 -10.02
#